data_AF-A0A536JF44-F1
#
_entry.id   AF-A0A536JF44-F1
#
_cell.length_a   1.000
_cell.length_b   1.000
_cell.length_c   1.000
_cell.angle_alpha   90.00
_cell.angle_beta   90.00
_cell.angle_gamma   90.00
#
_symmetry.space_group_name_H-M   'P 1'
#
loop_
_entity.id
_entity.type
_entity.pdbx_description
1 polymer ?
#
loop_
_entity_poly.entity_id
_entity_poly.type
_entity_poly.pdbx_seq_one_letter_code
_entity_poly.pdbx_strand_id
1 'polypeptide(L)'
;MKALGDLVHWLTDPANWQGSHGIPVRVFEHIELSAISVILALLIAMPIALYLGHTGRAGFIAINVANVGRALPSLALLAFGLVIAISLGLGLGFWPTVFALVPL
;
A
#
# COMPACT_ATOMS: atom_id res chain seq x y z
N MET A 1 -3.50 0.50 -32.66
CA MET A 1 -4.37 -0.66 -32.94
C MET A 1 -3.77 -2.00 -32.50
N LYS A 2 -2.44 -2.23 -32.61
CA LYS A 2 -1.81 -3.48 -32.13
C LYS A 2 -1.99 -3.76 -30.63
N ALA A 3 -1.70 -2.77 -29.77
CA ALA A 3 -1.83 -2.92 -28.31
C ALA A 3 -3.24 -3.33 -27.83
N LEU A 4 -4.31 -2.89 -28.51
CA LEU A 4 -5.67 -3.30 -28.16
C LEU A 4 -5.94 -4.76 -28.53
N GLY A 5 -5.42 -5.22 -29.68
CA GLY A 5 -5.48 -6.62 -30.07
C GLY A 5 -4.68 -7.51 -29.11
N ASP A 6 -3.49 -7.07 -28.71
CA ASP A 6 -2.64 -7.77 -27.76
C ASP A 6 -3.28 -7.87 -26.37
N LEU A 7 -3.93 -6.79 -25.91
CA LEU A 7 -4.70 -6.77 -24.66
C LEU A 7 -5.86 -7.77 -24.70
N VAL A 8 -6.66 -7.76 -25.76
CA VAL A 8 -7.79 -8.68 -25.90
C VAL A 8 -7.28 -10.12 -25.91
N HIS A 9 -6.22 -10.40 -26.67
CA HIS A 9 -5.61 -11.73 -26.71
C HIS A 9 -5.14 -12.17 -25.32
N TRP A 10 -4.41 -11.31 -24.58
CA TRP A 10 -3.96 -11.60 -23.23
C TRP A 10 -5.12 -11.84 -22.27
N LEU A 11 -6.17 -11.02 -22.32
CA LEU A 11 -7.36 -11.18 -21.48
C LEU A 11 -8.16 -12.44 -21.82
N THR A 12 -8.16 -12.90 -23.07
CA THR A 12 -8.88 -14.12 -23.46
C THR A 12 -8.07 -15.39 -23.28
N ASP A 13 -6.76 -15.30 -23.03
CA ASP A 13 -5.89 -16.45 -22.83
C ASP A 13 -6.18 -17.12 -21.46
N PRO A 14 -6.67 -18.39 -21.44
CA PRO A 14 -6.97 -19.10 -20.20
C PRO A 14 -5.77 -19.25 -19.26
N ALA A 15 -4.53 -19.21 -19.79
CA ALA A 15 -3.32 -19.29 -18.98
C ALA A 15 -3.18 -18.11 -18.01
N ASN A 16 -3.72 -16.94 -18.34
CA ASN A 16 -3.68 -15.77 -17.46
C ASN A 16 -4.73 -15.83 -16.34
N TRP A 17 -5.72 -16.71 -16.43
CA TRP A 17 -6.80 -16.83 -15.43
C TRP A 17 -6.58 -17.98 -14.44
N GLN A 18 -5.63 -18.86 -14.71
CA GLN A 18 -5.38 -20.08 -13.93
C GLN A 18 -3.97 -20.11 -13.34
N GLY A 19 -3.78 -20.92 -12.31
CA GLY A 19 -2.50 -21.09 -11.64
C GLY A 19 -2.19 -19.99 -10.62
N SER A 20 -1.04 -20.14 -9.96
CA SER A 20 -0.61 -19.27 -8.84
C SER A 20 -0.28 -17.84 -9.24
N HIS A 21 -0.14 -17.57 -10.54
CA HIS A 21 0.19 -16.25 -11.08
C HIS A 21 -0.96 -15.66 -11.89
N GLY A 22 -2.13 -16.31 -11.89
CA GLY A 22 -3.30 -15.85 -12.62
C GLY A 22 -3.89 -14.56 -12.05
N ILE A 23 -4.66 -13.85 -12.88
CA ILE A 23 -5.29 -12.56 -12.56
C ILE A 23 -6.07 -12.62 -11.23
N PRO A 24 -6.97 -13.60 -10.98
CA PRO A 24 -7.74 -13.61 -9.74
C PRO A 24 -6.88 -13.72 -8.48
N VAL A 25 -5.80 -14.51 -8.53
CA VAL A 25 -4.87 -14.69 -7.41
C VAL A 25 -4.13 -13.38 -7.13
N ARG A 26 -3.59 -12.73 -8.18
CA ARG A 26 -2.89 -11.44 -8.04
C ARG A 26 -3.80 -10.32 -7.56
N VAL A 27 -5.05 -10.31 -8.02
CA VAL A 27 -6.06 -9.36 -7.54
C VAL A 27 -6.34 -9.59 -6.06
N PHE A 28 -6.48 -10.84 -5.62
CA PHE A 28 -6.69 -11.16 -4.22
C PHE A 28 -5.48 -10.75 -3.35
N GLU A 29 -4.26 -11.07 -3.77
CA GLU A 29 -3.03 -10.63 -3.08
C GLU A 29 -2.98 -9.09 -2.94
N HIS A 30 -3.38 -8.36 -3.98
CA HIS A 30 -3.41 -6.90 -3.95
C HIS A 30 -4.48 -6.35 -3.00
N ILE A 31 -5.66 -6.99 -2.97
CA ILE A 31 -6.74 -6.63 -2.03
C ILE A 31 -6.31 -6.92 -0.60
N GLU A 32 -5.72 -8.08 -0.33
CA GLU A 32 -5.22 -8.47 0.99
C GLU A 32 -4.20 -7.45 1.50
N LEU A 33 -3.18 -7.15 0.69
CA LEU A 33 -2.15 -6.17 1.01
C LEU A 33 -2.76 -4.80 1.29
N SER A 34 -3.64 -4.31 0.42
CA SER A 34 -4.27 -2.99 0.57
C SER A 34 -5.18 -2.92 1.79
N ALA A 35 -6.01 -3.94 2.02
CA ALA A 35 -6.93 -3.99 3.15
C ALA A 35 -6.17 -3.99 4.48
N ILE A 36 -5.10 -4.79 4.58
CA ILE A 36 -4.26 -4.84 5.78
C ILE A 36 -3.62 -3.48 6.04
N SER A 37 -3.04 -2.84 5.02
CA SER A 37 -2.45 -1.50 5.15
C SER A 37 -3.48 -0.46 5.63
N VAL A 38 -4.68 -0.43 5.06
CA VAL A 38 -5.74 0.51 5.44
C VAL A 38 -6.22 0.25 6.87
N ILE A 39 -6.42 -1.00 7.26
CA ILE A 39 -6.84 -1.35 8.63
C ILE A 39 -5.78 -0.88 9.64
N LEU A 40 -4.50 -1.14 9.37
CA LEU A 40 -3.41 -0.68 10.23
C LEU A 40 -3.34 0.84 10.31
N ALA A 41 -3.48 1.54 9.18
CA ALA A 41 -3.52 2.99 9.13
C ALA A 41 -4.68 3.54 9.96
N LEU A 42 -5.88 2.97 9.84
CA LEU A 42 -7.05 3.37 10.63
C LEU A 42 -6.82 3.14 12.12
N LEU A 43 -6.30 1.97 12.52
CA LEU A 43 -6.04 1.65 13.92
C LEU A 43 -5.08 2.63 14.60
N ILE A 44 -4.16 3.24 13.85
CA ILE A 44 -3.17 4.19 14.37
C ILE A 44 -3.66 5.63 14.22
N ALA A 45 -4.01 6.04 12.98
CA ALA A 45 -4.30 7.42 12.65
C ALA A 45 -5.65 7.88 13.21
N MET A 46 -6.67 7.02 13.25
CA MET A 46 -8.02 7.42 13.69
C MET A 46 -8.05 7.77 15.19
N PRO A 47 -7.48 6.98 16.12
CA PRO A 47 -7.42 7.38 17.52
C PRO A 47 -6.65 8.69 17.74
N ILE A 48 -5.52 8.86 17.05
CA ILE A 48 -4.69 10.07 17.14
C ILE A 48 -5.47 11.28 16.62
N ALA A 49 -6.13 11.15 15.48
CA ALA A 49 -6.93 12.21 14.87
C ALA A 49 -8.13 12.61 15.75
N LEU A 50 -8.84 11.64 16.33
CA LEU A 50 -9.95 11.92 17.24
C LEU A 50 -9.48 12.63 18.51
N TYR A 51 -8.39 12.16 19.12
CA TYR A 51 -7.86 12.78 20.34
C TYR A 51 -7.41 14.23 20.10
N LEU A 52 -6.64 14.48 19.04
CA LEU A 52 -6.19 15.83 18.67
C LEU A 52 -7.37 16.73 18.25
N GLY A 53 -8.36 16.16 17.53
CA GLY A 53 -9.57 16.86 17.14
C GLY A 53 -10.42 17.29 18.33
N HIS A 54 -10.62 16.41 19.32
CA HIS A 54 -11.42 16.73 20.52
C HIS A 54 -10.72 17.68 21.48
N THR A 55 -9.40 17.60 21.60
CA THR A 55 -8.65 18.53 22.46
C THR A 55 -8.51 19.92 21.85
N GLY A 56 -8.72 20.07 20.54
CA GLY A 56 -8.53 21.33 19.81
C GLY A 56 -7.08 21.85 19.86
N ARG A 57 -6.13 21.01 20.29
CA ARG A 57 -4.72 21.36 20.51
C ARG A 57 -3.85 20.72 19.44
N ALA A 58 -2.75 21.38 19.11
CA ALA A 58 -1.74 20.91 18.14
C ALA A 58 -2.23 20.66 16.71
N GLY A 59 -3.37 21.25 16.29
CA GLY A 59 -3.89 21.13 14.93
C GLY A 59 -2.87 21.52 13.85
N PHE A 60 -2.06 22.56 14.11
CA PHE A 60 -0.97 22.94 13.20
C PHE A 60 0.04 21.80 12.99
N ILE A 61 0.48 21.13 14.06
CA ILE A 61 1.45 20.03 13.95
C ILE A 61 0.81 18.84 13.24
N ALA A 62 -0.43 18.48 13.62
CA ALA A 62 -1.17 17.38 13.01
C ALA A 62 -1.30 17.54 11.49
N ILE A 63 -1.68 18.73 11.02
CA ILE A 63 -1.86 19.03 9.60
C ILE A 63 -0.51 18.96 8.86
N ASN A 64 0.54 19.56 9.41
CA ASN A 64 1.85 19.55 8.74
C ASN A 64 2.44 18.14 8.66
N VAL A 65 2.33 17.32 9.71
CA VAL A 65 2.80 15.93 9.69
C VAL A 65 2.02 15.10 8.66
N ALA A 66 0.70 15.23 8.62
CA ALA A 66 -0.13 14.55 7.63
C ALA A 66 0.21 14.98 6.19
N ASN A 67 0.47 16.28 5.98
CA ASN A 67 0.88 16.80 4.68
C ASN A 67 2.25 16.28 4.25
N VAL A 68 3.21 16.15 5.17
CA VAL A 68 4.52 15.55 4.88
C VAL A 68 4.35 14.10 4.43
N GLY A 69 3.58 13.29 5.18
CA GLY A 69 3.32 11.89 4.79
C GLY A 69 2.75 11.77 3.38
N ARG A 70 1.71 12.55 3.07
CA ARG A 70 1.08 12.61 1.74
C ARG A 70 1.97 13.17 0.62
N ALA A 71 2.98 13.97 0.96
CA ALA A 71 3.91 14.53 0.00
C ALA A 71 5.02 13.53 -0.39
N LEU A 72 5.23 12.48 0.42
CA LEU A 72 6.26 11.48 0.14
C LEU A 72 5.84 10.56 -1.02
N PRO A 73 6.75 10.29 -1.98
CA PRO A 73 6.51 9.27 -2.99
C PRO A 73 6.42 7.88 -2.38
N SER A 74 5.45 7.08 -2.80
CA SER A 74 5.30 5.69 -2.34
C SER A 74 6.54 4.84 -2.58
N LEU A 75 7.22 5.03 -3.72
CA LEU A 75 8.48 4.36 -4.03
C LEU A 75 9.61 4.68 -3.03
N ALA A 76 9.65 5.91 -2.50
CA ALA A 76 10.67 6.29 -1.53
C ALA A 76 10.44 5.53 -0.21
N LEU A 77 9.19 5.51 0.27
CA LEU A 77 8.82 4.77 1.48
C LEU A 77 9.03 3.26 1.32
N LEU A 78 8.74 2.71 0.14
CA LEU A 78 9.02 1.31 -0.18
C LEU A 78 10.52 1.02 -0.11
N ALA A 79 11.37 1.87 -0.69
CA ALA A 79 12.82 1.69 -0.63
C ALA A 79 13.33 1.70 0.82
N PHE A 80 12.86 2.62 1.66
CA PHE A 80 13.19 2.63 3.09
C PHE A 80 12.70 1.37 3.80
N GLY A 81 11.45 0.97 3.56
CA GLY A 81 10.88 -0.26 4.13
C GLY A 81 11.62 -1.51 3.70
N LEU A 82 12.13 -1.54 2.46
CA LEU A 82 12.87 -2.67 1.90
C LEU A 82 14.21 -2.87 2.60
N VAL A 83 14.95 -1.78 2.85
CA VAL A 83 16.22 -1.85 3.61
C VAL A 83 15.98 -2.46 4.98
N ILE A 84 14.94 -2.01 5.69
CA ILE A 84 14.58 -2.51 7.03
C ILE A 84 14.16 -3.99 6.95
N ALA A 85 13.30 -4.34 5.99
CA ALA A 85 12.78 -5.69 5.83
C ALA A 85 13.85 -6.72 5.48
N ILE A 86 14.81 -6.36 4.62
CA ILE A 86 15.96 -7.21 4.29
C ILE A 86 16.80 -7.45 5.54
N SER A 87 17.08 -6.41 6.34
CA SER A 87 17.83 -6.54 7.59
C SER A 87 17.14 -7.45 8.61
N LEU A 88 15.81 -7.53 8.59
CA LEU A 88 15.00 -8.36 9.47
C LEU A 88 14.67 -9.76 8.89
N GLY A 89 15.11 -10.07 7.67
CA GLY A 89 14.81 -11.34 7.01
C GLY A 89 13.36 -11.50 6.53
N LEU A 90 12.62 -10.40 6.36
CA LEU A 90 11.19 -10.39 6.02
C LEU A 90 10.90 -10.49 4.50
N GLY A 91 11.92 -10.46 3.64
CA GLY A 91 11.79 -10.60 2.19
C GLY A 91 11.44 -9.30 1.45
N LEU A 92 11.19 -9.40 0.14
CA LEU A 92 11.17 -8.26 -0.79
C LEU A 92 9.77 -7.78 -1.24
N GLY A 93 8.70 -8.39 -0.73
CA GLY A 93 7.35 -8.18 -1.27
C GLY A 93 6.38 -7.54 -0.27
N PHE A 94 5.79 -8.38 0.58
CA PHE A 94 4.65 -8.00 1.40
C PHE A 94 4.98 -6.93 2.45
N TRP A 95 5.91 -7.22 3.37
CA TRP A 95 6.22 -6.36 4.51
C TRP A 95 6.76 -4.96 4.15
N PRO A 96 7.71 -4.82 3.20
CA PRO A 96 8.15 -3.49 2.75
C PRO A 96 7.00 -2.64 2.21
N THR A 97 6.09 -3.27 1.46
CA THR A 97 4.97 -2.57 0.81
C THR A 97 3.92 -2.17 1.83
N VAL A 98 3.59 -3.06 2.79
CA VAL A 98 2.68 -2.71 3.89
C VAL A 98 3.22 -1.53 4.70
N PHE A 99 4.51 -1.55 5.04
CA PHE A 99 5.16 -0.44 5.73
C PHE A 99 5.04 0.88 4.95
N ALA A 100 5.22 0.83 3.62
CA ALA A 100 5.15 2.01 2.78
C ALA A 100 3.73 2.59 2.64
N LEU A 101 2.71 1.72 2.65
CA LEU A 101 1.32 2.12 2.44
C LEU A 101 0.62 2.62 3.71
N VAL A 102 1.03 2.18 4.91
CA VAL A 102 0.42 2.62 6.18
C VAL A 102 0.51 4.14 6.43
N PRO A 103 1.64 4.83 6.15
CA PRO A 103 1.78 6.27 6.39
C PRO A 103 1.32 7.18 5.24
N LEU A 104 0.82 6.63 4.12
CA LEU A 104 0.33 7.37 2.93
C LEU A 104 -1.17 7.65 3.02
#